data_AF-A0AAD7FJW5-F1
#
_entry.id   AF-A0AAD7FJW5-F1
#
_cell.length_a   1.000
_cell.length_b   1.000
_cell.length_c   1.000
_cell.angle_alpha   90.00
_cell.angle_beta   90.00
_cell.angle_gamma   90.00
#
_symmetry.space_group_name_H-M   'P 1'
#
loop_
_entity.id
_entity.type
_entity.pdbx_description
1 polymer ?
#
loop_
_entity_poly.entity_id
_entity_poly.type
_entity_poly.pdbx_seq_one_letter_code
_entity_poly.pdbx_strand_id
1 'polypeptide(L)'
;LLNGGLQSLQDEFGETKVLFDVHRLQIIALGDSKTDVENRLGALSTDQGTGDCCLCHSDSEPAECFSLPCTHIYCSSCLKLLLRPVPGLEFHAPMCVAREPSSSSLCLAPIPISVILSQLPIADREWLFERSLSEFIRSSRASFQFCPRGCPVVYRVGESAGTIFTCPDCSLDICASCTVPAHIGLDCGEYQ
;
A
#
# COMPACT_ATOMS: atom_id res chain seq x y z
N LEU A 1 2.26 -1.53 -13.44
CA LEU A 1 1.12 -0.85 -14.12
C LEU A 1 1.01 0.65 -13.80
N LEU A 2 1.46 1.14 -12.63
CA LEU A 2 1.39 2.57 -12.27
C LEU A 2 2.36 3.51 -13.03
N ASN A 3 3.25 2.96 -13.86
CA ASN A 3 4.21 3.72 -14.68
C ASN A 3 3.85 3.63 -16.18
N GLY A 4 2.63 4.03 -16.57
CA GLY A 4 2.22 4.09 -17.98
C GLY A 4 1.85 2.75 -18.64
N GLY A 5 1.97 1.61 -17.95
CA GLY A 5 1.67 0.30 -18.53
C GLY A 5 0.20 0.09 -18.94
N LEU A 6 -0.75 0.73 -18.24
CA LEU A 6 -2.15 0.74 -18.67
C LEU A 6 -2.34 1.53 -19.97
N GLN A 7 -1.68 2.68 -20.09
CA GLN A 7 -1.75 3.53 -21.27
C GLN A 7 -1.15 2.80 -22.49
N SER A 8 -0.04 2.09 -22.32
CA SER A 8 0.52 1.24 -23.38
C SER A 8 -0.45 0.13 -23.83
N LEU A 9 -1.20 -0.49 -22.91
CA LEU A 9 -2.23 -1.48 -23.28
C LEU A 9 -3.40 -0.82 -24.01
N GLN A 10 -3.79 0.39 -23.62
CA GLN A 10 -4.88 1.13 -24.27
C GLN A 10 -4.49 1.65 -25.66
N ASP A 11 -3.24 2.06 -25.85
CA ASP A 11 -2.70 2.45 -27.16
C ASP A 11 -2.64 1.26 -28.13
N GLU A 12 -2.33 0.07 -27.61
CA GLU A 12 -2.19 -1.16 -28.42
C GLU A 12 -3.54 -1.81 -28.76
N PHE A 13 -4.44 -1.94 -27.77
CA PHE A 13 -5.69 -2.69 -27.93
C PHE A 13 -6.93 -1.79 -28.08
N GLY A 14 -6.79 -0.49 -27.83
CA GLY A 14 -7.86 0.51 -27.86
C GLY A 14 -8.42 0.82 -26.46
N GLU A 15 -8.62 2.10 -26.18
CA GLU A 15 -9.09 2.63 -24.88
C GLU A 15 -10.41 2.02 -24.40
N THR A 16 -11.29 1.64 -25.33
CA THR A 16 -12.60 1.05 -25.01
C THR A 16 -12.55 -0.46 -24.85
N LYS A 17 -11.44 -1.11 -25.20
CA LYS A 17 -11.28 -2.57 -25.09
C LYS A 17 -10.51 -3.00 -23.85
N VAL A 18 -9.78 -2.09 -23.20
CA VAL A 18 -9.01 -2.36 -21.99
C VAL A 18 -9.35 -1.33 -20.91
N LEU A 19 -10.03 -1.79 -19.88
CA LEU A 19 -10.43 -0.98 -18.73
C LEU A 19 -9.71 -1.46 -17.46
N PHE A 20 -9.50 -0.57 -16.51
CA PHE A 20 -8.98 -0.93 -15.20
C PHE A 20 -10.05 -0.70 -14.13
N ASP A 21 -10.50 -1.78 -13.51
CA ASP A 21 -11.37 -1.73 -12.34
C ASP A 21 -10.50 -1.46 -11.11
N VAL A 22 -10.55 -0.22 -10.62
CA VAL A 22 -9.77 0.23 -9.47
C VAL A 22 -10.26 -0.42 -8.17
N HIS A 23 -11.54 -0.79 -8.06
CA HIS A 23 -12.09 -1.40 -6.85
C HIS A 23 -11.67 -2.86 -6.72
N ARG A 24 -11.61 -3.58 -7.83
CA ARG A 24 -11.16 -4.99 -7.86
C ARG A 24 -9.67 -5.14 -8.14
N LEU A 25 -8.99 -4.06 -8.48
CA LEU A 25 -7.60 -4.05 -8.96
C LEU A 25 -7.41 -5.03 -10.13
N GLN A 26 -8.36 -5.05 -11.06
CA GLN A 26 -8.40 -5.97 -12.20
C GLN A 26 -8.39 -5.22 -13.52
N ILE A 27 -7.69 -5.76 -14.52
CA ILE A 27 -7.81 -5.32 -15.90
C ILE A 27 -8.94 -6.10 -16.55
N ILE A 28 -9.87 -5.37 -17.19
CA ILE A 28 -10.99 -5.91 -17.94
C ILE A 28 -10.67 -5.75 -19.42
N ALA A 29 -10.48 -6.89 -20.10
CA ALA A 29 -10.39 -6.95 -21.55
C ALA A 29 -11.77 -7.27 -22.14
N LEU A 30 -12.24 -6.44 -23.06
CA LEU A 30 -13.54 -6.57 -23.72
C LEU A 30 -13.39 -7.11 -25.14
N GLY A 31 -14.17 -8.13 -25.47
CA GLY A 31 -14.17 -8.78 -26.78
C GLY A 31 -13.14 -9.92 -26.88
N ASP A 32 -12.53 -10.03 -28.05
CA ASP A 32 -11.53 -11.05 -28.42
C ASP A 32 -10.11 -10.73 -27.92
N SER A 33 -9.88 -9.53 -27.38
CA SER A 33 -8.57 -9.07 -26.88
C SER A 33 -8.11 -9.75 -25.59
N LYS A 34 -8.93 -10.59 -24.95
CA LYS A 34 -8.61 -11.20 -23.65
C LYS A 34 -7.28 -11.95 -23.66
N THR A 35 -7.09 -12.86 -24.62
CA THR A 35 -5.90 -13.71 -24.70
C THR A 35 -4.64 -12.89 -24.98
N ASP A 36 -4.76 -11.86 -25.82
CA ASP A 36 -3.63 -11.01 -26.22
C ASP A 36 -3.22 -10.06 -25.08
N VAL A 37 -4.19 -9.52 -24.36
CA VAL A 37 -3.97 -8.70 -23.15
C VAL A 37 -3.35 -9.55 -22.04
N GLU A 38 -3.82 -10.79 -21.83
CA GLU A 38 -3.23 -11.75 -20.88
C GLU A 38 -1.77 -12.08 -21.24
N ASN A 39 -1.47 -12.32 -22.52
CA ASN A 39 -0.10 -12.56 -22.99
C ASN A 39 0.82 -11.35 -22.80
N ARG A 40 0.34 -10.14 -23.12
CA ARG A 40 1.08 -8.89 -22.89
C ARG A 40 1.31 -8.62 -21.41
N LEU A 41 0.30 -8.85 -20.57
CA LEU A 41 0.44 -8.75 -19.12
C LEU A 41 1.43 -9.78 -18.57
N GLY A 42 1.43 -11.00 -19.11
CA GLY A 42 2.42 -12.02 -18.80
C GLY A 42 3.83 -11.51 -19.08
N ALA A 43 4.07 -10.98 -20.28
CA ALA A 43 5.37 -10.41 -20.67
C ALA A 43 5.80 -9.19 -19.83
N LEU A 44 4.84 -8.39 -19.35
CA LEU A 44 5.11 -7.25 -18.46
C LEU A 44 5.27 -7.65 -16.98
N SER A 45 4.78 -8.83 -16.60
CA SER A 45 4.76 -9.33 -15.21
C SER A 45 5.83 -10.39 -14.94
N THR A 46 6.48 -10.91 -15.97
CA THR A 46 7.63 -11.82 -15.83
C THR A 46 8.90 -11.03 -15.63
N ASP A 47 9.11 -10.59 -14.40
CA ASP A 47 10.46 -10.48 -13.84
C ASP A 47 10.64 -11.67 -12.88
N GLN A 48 10.47 -12.88 -13.43
CA GLN A 48 10.93 -14.12 -12.79
C GLN A 48 12.45 -14.09 -12.88
N GLY A 49 13.08 -13.52 -11.86
CA GLY A 49 14.53 -13.46 -11.78
C GLY A 49 15.10 -14.88 -11.68
N THR A 50 15.88 -15.31 -12.66
CA THR A 50 16.77 -16.46 -12.51
C THR A 50 17.95 -16.02 -11.65
N GLY A 51 17.97 -16.44 -10.39
CA GLY A 51 19.08 -16.15 -9.48
C GLY A 51 18.77 -16.52 -8.03
N ASP A 52 19.81 -16.53 -7.21
CA ASP A 52 19.75 -16.99 -5.83
C ASP A 52 18.95 -16.00 -4.97
N CYS A 53 18.16 -16.52 -4.05
CA CYS A 53 17.49 -15.68 -3.07
C CYS A 53 18.52 -14.93 -2.20
N CYS A 54 18.39 -13.61 -2.11
CA CYS A 54 19.32 -12.78 -1.34
C CYS A 54 19.25 -12.98 0.20
N LEU A 55 18.28 -13.74 0.70
CA LEU A 55 18.13 -14.06 2.13
C LEU A 55 18.62 -15.46 2.48
N CYS A 56 18.18 -16.50 1.76
CA CYS A 56 18.54 -17.88 2.08
C CYS A 56 19.64 -18.46 1.19
N HIS A 57 20.05 -17.76 0.14
CA HIS A 57 21.05 -18.19 -0.83
C HIS A 57 20.77 -19.58 -1.43
N SER A 58 19.50 -19.98 -1.47
CA SER A 58 19.08 -21.27 -1.97
C SER A 58 18.59 -21.12 -3.40
N ASP A 59 19.01 -22.05 -4.25
CA ASP A 59 18.44 -22.25 -5.58
C ASP A 59 16.98 -22.66 -5.41
N SER A 60 16.09 -21.75 -5.73
CA SER A 60 14.65 -22.01 -5.78
C SER A 60 14.24 -22.03 -7.24
N GLU A 61 13.19 -22.79 -7.56
CA GLU A 61 12.65 -22.82 -8.92
C GLU A 61 12.30 -21.38 -9.37
N PRO A 62 12.63 -20.98 -10.62
CA PRO A 62 12.39 -19.61 -11.10
C PRO A 62 10.94 -19.14 -10.94
N ALA A 63 9.98 -20.07 -11.00
CA ALA A 63 8.56 -19.80 -10.80
C ALA A 63 8.21 -19.39 -9.36
N GLU A 64 9.09 -19.66 -8.39
CA GLU A 64 8.94 -19.30 -6.99
C GLU A 64 9.79 -18.08 -6.60
N CYS A 65 10.46 -17.43 -7.56
CA CYS A 65 11.32 -16.28 -7.32
C CYS A 65 10.67 -14.96 -7.77
N PHE A 66 10.93 -13.91 -7.01
CA PHE A 66 10.44 -12.55 -7.27
C PHE A 66 11.62 -11.60 -7.42
N SER A 67 11.78 -11.04 -8.62
CA SER A 67 12.65 -9.88 -8.84
C SER A 67 11.91 -8.62 -8.40
N LEU A 68 12.49 -7.88 -7.46
CA LEU A 68 12.00 -6.56 -7.10
C LEU A 68 12.51 -5.51 -8.10
N PRO A 69 11.87 -4.33 -8.20
CA PRO A 69 12.37 -3.24 -9.07
C PRO A 69 13.79 -2.77 -8.73
N CYS A 70 14.28 -3.03 -7.51
CA CYS A 70 15.67 -2.81 -7.11
C CYS A 70 16.62 -3.95 -7.54
N THR A 71 16.18 -4.85 -8.42
CA THR A 71 16.92 -6.00 -8.99
C THR A 71 17.24 -7.14 -8.03
N HIS A 72 16.89 -7.02 -6.75
CA HIS A 72 17.09 -8.08 -5.77
C HIS A 72 16.04 -9.19 -5.88
N ILE A 73 16.50 -10.44 -5.80
CA ILE A 73 15.67 -11.64 -5.96
C ILE A 73 15.37 -12.28 -4.60
N TYR A 74 14.11 -12.64 -4.38
CA TYR A 74 13.65 -13.37 -3.20
C TYR A 74 12.86 -14.60 -3.63
N CYS A 75 13.07 -15.74 -2.96
CA CYS A 75 12.13 -16.86 -3.08
C CYS A 75 10.81 -16.53 -2.34
N SER A 76 9.70 -17.15 -2.76
CA SER A 76 8.36 -16.91 -2.22
C SER A 76 8.31 -17.04 -0.70
N SER A 77 8.97 -18.07 -0.16
CA SER A 77 9.01 -18.35 1.28
C SER A 77 9.69 -17.23 2.06
N CYS A 78 10.87 -16.79 1.60
CA CYS A 78 11.61 -15.69 2.25
C CYS A 78 10.88 -14.36 2.13
N LEU A 79 10.26 -14.09 0.98
CA LEU A 79 9.48 -12.88 0.77
C LEU A 79 8.23 -12.85 1.65
N LYS A 80 7.51 -13.96 1.79
CA LYS A 80 6.37 -14.08 2.72
C LYS A 80 6.79 -13.83 4.16
N LEU A 81 7.92 -14.38 4.59
CA LEU A 81 8.45 -14.14 5.94
C LEU A 81 8.82 -12.67 6.15
N LEU A 82 9.43 -12.03 5.16
CA LEU A 82 9.77 -10.61 5.21
C LEU A 82 8.53 -9.71 5.33
N LEU A 83 7.46 -10.07 4.62
CA LEU A 83 6.21 -9.31 4.60
C LEU A 83 5.27 -9.62 5.78
N ARG A 84 5.54 -10.70 6.52
CA ARG A 84 4.61 -11.18 7.54
C ARG A 84 4.56 -10.22 8.73
N PRO A 85 3.35 -9.88 9.19
CA PRO A 85 3.17 -9.20 10.47
C PRO A 85 3.86 -9.95 11.62
N VAL A 86 4.68 -9.26 12.41
CA VAL A 86 5.24 -9.81 13.65
C VAL A 86 4.57 -9.11 14.84
N PRO A 87 3.71 -9.81 15.59
CA PRO A 87 3.07 -9.23 16.77
C PRO A 87 4.10 -8.72 17.78
N GLY A 88 3.89 -7.49 18.27
CA GLY A 88 4.73 -6.89 19.31
C GLY A 88 5.98 -6.17 18.80
N LEU A 89 6.26 -6.19 17.48
CA LEU A 89 7.30 -5.35 16.88
C LEU A 89 6.70 -4.04 16.35
N GLU A 90 7.53 -3.01 16.29
CA GLU A 90 7.18 -1.75 15.62
C GLU A 90 6.89 -2.01 14.14
N PHE A 91 5.89 -1.29 13.61
CA PHE A 91 5.57 -1.38 12.19
C PHE A 91 6.66 -0.70 11.38
N HIS A 92 7.18 -1.41 10.39
CA HIS A 92 8.04 -0.85 9.35
C HIS A 92 7.40 -1.11 7.99
N ALA A 93 7.46 -0.10 7.12
CA ALA A 93 7.00 -0.27 5.76
C ALA A 93 7.79 -1.42 5.09
N PRO A 94 7.13 -2.29 4.30
CA PRO A 94 7.80 -3.33 3.55
C PRO A 94 8.90 -2.77 2.64
N MET A 95 10.15 -3.06 2.98
CA MET A 95 11.33 -2.60 2.27
C MET A 95 12.24 -3.78 1.94
N CYS A 96 13.00 -3.64 0.85
CA CYS A 96 14.06 -4.56 0.48
C CYS A 96 15.14 -4.53 1.57
N VAL A 97 15.52 -5.71 2.07
CA VAL A 97 16.55 -5.89 3.11
C VAL A 97 17.82 -6.56 2.58
N ALA A 98 17.94 -6.67 1.25
CA ALA A 98 19.16 -7.15 0.63
C ALA A 98 20.33 -6.20 0.92
N ARG A 99 21.54 -6.75 1.03
CA ARG A 99 22.76 -5.97 1.15
C ARG A 99 23.21 -5.53 -0.22
N GLU A 100 23.56 -4.25 -0.34
CA GLU A 100 24.14 -3.73 -1.57
C GLU A 100 25.54 -4.33 -1.79
N PRO A 101 25.92 -4.72 -3.03
CA PRO A 101 27.21 -5.34 -3.29
C PRO A 101 28.39 -4.37 -3.09
N SER A 102 28.14 -3.07 -3.23
CA SER A 102 29.15 -2.01 -3.15
C SER A 102 29.29 -1.37 -1.77
N SER A 103 28.43 -1.74 -0.81
CA SER A 103 28.43 -1.11 0.52
C SER A 103 27.89 -2.04 1.60
N SER A 104 28.21 -1.78 2.86
CA SER A 104 27.67 -2.56 3.98
C SER A 104 26.22 -2.19 4.35
N SER A 105 25.54 -1.33 3.57
CA SER A 105 24.17 -0.89 3.83
C SER A 105 23.12 -1.81 3.22
N LEU A 106 21.90 -1.69 3.74
CA LEU A 106 20.71 -2.34 3.19
C LEU A 106 20.15 -1.51 2.02
N CYS A 107 19.52 -2.18 1.05
CA CYS A 107 18.91 -1.57 -0.12
C CYS A 107 17.78 -0.59 0.25
N LEU A 108 16.87 -0.98 1.14
CA LEU A 108 15.73 -0.19 1.63
C LEU A 108 14.75 0.30 0.55
N ALA A 109 14.85 -0.19 -0.68
CA ALA A 109 13.87 0.11 -1.73
C ALA A 109 12.48 -0.41 -1.32
N PRO A 110 11.40 0.38 -1.50
CA PRO A 110 10.05 -0.03 -1.13
C PRO A 110 9.59 -1.25 -1.95
N ILE A 111 8.94 -2.21 -1.28
CA ILE A 111 8.38 -3.37 -1.96
C ILE A 111 7.06 -2.95 -2.64
N PRO A 112 6.87 -3.23 -3.95
CA PRO A 112 5.64 -2.84 -4.64
C PRO A 112 4.40 -3.49 -4.04
N ILE A 113 3.29 -2.73 -4.00
CA ILE A 113 2.01 -3.25 -3.51
C ILE A 113 1.53 -4.48 -4.28
N SER A 114 1.81 -4.59 -5.57
CA SER A 114 1.48 -5.77 -6.38
C SER A 114 2.18 -7.04 -5.89
N VAL A 115 3.41 -6.93 -5.39
CA VAL A 115 4.17 -8.04 -4.80
C VAL A 115 3.58 -8.42 -3.45
N ILE A 116 3.24 -7.43 -2.62
CA ILE A 116 2.59 -7.66 -1.32
C ILE A 116 1.25 -8.40 -1.51
N LEU A 117 0.43 -7.92 -2.45
CA LEU A 117 -0.87 -8.51 -2.77
C LEU A 117 -0.78 -9.90 -3.41
N SER A 118 0.35 -10.27 -4.03
CA SER A 118 0.51 -11.63 -4.58
C SER A 118 0.98 -12.63 -3.52
N GLN A 119 1.72 -12.17 -2.51
CA GLN A 119 2.36 -13.07 -1.54
C GLN A 119 1.59 -13.29 -0.25
N LEU A 120 0.87 -12.27 0.25
CA LEU A 120 0.18 -12.37 1.53
C LEU A 120 -1.25 -12.91 1.39
N PRO A 121 -1.77 -13.70 2.34
CA PRO A 121 -3.19 -13.96 2.49
C PRO A 121 -3.98 -12.66 2.75
N ILE A 122 -5.30 -12.66 2.49
CA ILE A 122 -6.15 -11.47 2.66
C ILE A 122 -6.06 -10.89 4.08
N ALA A 123 -6.13 -11.74 5.12
CA ALA A 123 -6.05 -11.30 6.51
C ALA A 123 -4.74 -10.56 6.84
N ASP A 124 -3.60 -11.05 6.33
CA ASP A 124 -2.30 -10.41 6.56
C ASP A 124 -2.19 -9.07 5.82
N ARG A 125 -2.85 -8.92 4.66
CA ARG A 125 -2.92 -7.66 3.91
C ARG A 125 -3.71 -6.61 4.67
N GLU A 126 -4.86 -6.97 5.22
CA GLU A 126 -5.70 -6.05 6.01
C GLU A 126 -4.93 -5.49 7.20
N TRP A 127 -4.25 -6.36 7.95
CA TRP A 127 -3.39 -5.94 9.05
C TRP A 127 -2.30 -4.98 8.58
N LEU A 128 -1.61 -5.29 7.47
CA LEU A 128 -0.52 -4.47 6.96
C LEU A 128 -1.02 -3.08 6.54
N PHE A 129 -2.16 -3.02 5.84
CA PHE A 129 -2.74 -1.76 5.39
C PHE A 129 -3.29 -0.92 6.54
N GLU A 130 -3.95 -1.55 7.52
CA GLU A 130 -4.43 -0.86 8.72
C GLU A 130 -3.24 -0.24 9.48
N ARG A 131 -2.17 -1.00 9.70
CA ARG A 131 -0.96 -0.49 10.39
C ARG A 131 -0.27 0.60 9.60
N SER A 132 -0.13 0.43 8.28
CA SER A 132 0.44 1.45 7.40
C SER A 132 -0.36 2.75 7.45
N LEU A 133 -1.69 2.66 7.45
CA LEU A 133 -2.57 3.83 7.53
C LEU A 133 -2.48 4.50 8.90
N SER A 134 -2.54 3.73 9.98
CA SER A 134 -2.39 4.24 11.34
C SER A 134 -1.06 4.98 11.53
N GLU A 135 0.04 4.41 11.05
CA GLU A 135 1.36 5.05 11.11
C GLU A 135 1.45 6.31 10.26
N PHE A 136 0.87 6.30 9.06
CA PHE A 136 0.76 7.50 8.23
C PHE A 136 0.02 8.62 8.96
N ILE A 137 -1.15 8.34 9.53
CA ILE A 137 -1.94 9.33 10.28
C ILE A 137 -1.18 9.82 11.52
N ARG A 138 -0.52 8.90 12.25
CA ARG A 138 0.31 9.23 13.41
C ARG A 138 1.48 10.15 13.05
N SER A 139 2.09 9.95 11.88
CA SER A 139 3.16 10.81 11.36
C SER A 139 2.67 12.15 10.83
N SER A 140 1.41 12.21 10.38
CA SER A 140 0.77 13.37 9.73
C SER A 140 -0.35 13.98 10.59
N ARG A 141 -0.18 13.97 11.91
CA ARG A 141 -1.17 14.45 12.90
C ARG A 141 -1.63 15.88 12.70
N ALA A 142 -0.81 16.71 12.05
CA ALA A 142 -1.17 18.10 11.73
C ALA A 142 -2.24 18.19 10.63
N SER A 143 -2.40 17.15 9.80
CA SER A 143 -3.33 17.13 8.66
C SER A 143 -4.46 16.12 8.83
N PHE A 144 -4.21 15.01 9.54
CA PHE A 144 -5.18 13.93 9.70
C PHE A 144 -5.21 13.43 11.14
N GLN A 145 -6.42 13.11 11.62
CA GLN A 145 -6.64 12.54 12.95
C GLN A 145 -7.73 11.47 12.90
N PHE A 146 -7.64 10.51 13.82
CA PHE A 146 -8.72 9.57 14.09
C PHE A 146 -9.78 10.22 14.97
N CYS A 147 -11.02 9.73 14.88
CA CYS A 147 -12.06 10.08 15.83
C CYS A 147 -11.59 9.86 17.28
N PRO A 148 -11.74 10.86 18.19
CA PRO A 148 -11.23 10.76 19.56
C PRO A 148 -11.95 9.71 20.42
N ARG A 149 -13.10 9.18 19.97
CA ARG A 149 -13.78 8.04 20.61
C ARG A 149 -13.21 6.68 20.21
N GLY A 150 -12.17 6.63 19.37
CA GLY A 150 -11.55 5.39 18.92
C GLY A 150 -12.24 4.72 17.74
N CYS A 151 -13.12 5.42 17.02
CA CYS A 151 -13.65 4.93 15.74
C CYS A 151 -12.53 4.88 14.68
N PRO A 152 -12.62 3.97 13.68
CA PRO A 152 -11.65 3.90 12.57
C PRO A 152 -11.78 5.08 11.58
N VAL A 153 -12.78 5.95 11.78
CA VAL A 153 -13.00 7.15 10.96
C VAL A 153 -11.82 8.11 11.11
N VAL A 154 -11.29 8.52 9.97
CA VAL A 154 -10.24 9.53 9.83
C VAL A 154 -10.85 10.80 9.27
N TYR A 155 -10.48 11.95 9.83
CA TYR A 155 -10.89 13.26 9.35
C TYR A 155 -9.68 14.18 9.13
N ARG A 156 -9.87 15.21 8.31
CA ARG A 156 -8.86 16.24 8.10
C ARG A 156 -8.92 17.27 9.22
N VAL A 157 -7.76 17.62 9.76
CA VAL A 157 -7.62 18.72 10.71
C VAL A 157 -7.99 20.02 10.00
N GLY A 158 -8.85 20.82 10.64
CA GLY A 158 -9.38 22.05 10.08
C GLY A 158 -8.40 23.21 10.25
N GLU A 159 -8.06 23.90 9.17
CA GLU A 159 -7.19 25.08 9.20
C GLU A 159 -7.89 26.32 9.80
N SER A 160 -9.22 26.39 9.66
CA SER A 160 -10.04 27.49 10.18
C SER A 160 -10.63 27.12 11.54
N ALA A 161 -10.58 28.06 12.49
CA ALA A 161 -11.17 27.89 13.82
C ALA A 161 -12.68 27.61 13.73
N GLY A 162 -13.15 26.68 14.58
CA GLY A 162 -14.58 26.34 14.67
C GLY A 162 -15.09 25.44 13.55
N THR A 163 -14.22 24.85 12.72
CA THR A 163 -14.65 23.83 11.76
C THR A 163 -15.14 22.61 12.52
N ILE A 164 -16.41 22.21 12.30
CA ILE A 164 -17.00 21.03 12.95
C ILE A 164 -16.99 19.86 11.97
N PHE A 165 -16.49 18.72 12.44
CA PHE A 165 -16.60 17.43 11.78
C PHE A 165 -17.49 16.52 12.62
N THR A 166 -18.55 15.98 12.02
CA THR A 166 -19.40 14.97 12.65
C THR A 166 -18.96 13.59 12.21
N CYS A 167 -18.59 12.74 13.17
CA CYS A 167 -18.21 11.36 12.87
C CYS A 167 -19.43 10.57 12.36
N PRO A 168 -19.38 9.96 11.17
CA PRO A 168 -20.51 9.18 10.63
C PRO A 168 -20.75 7.86 11.39
N ASP A 169 -19.76 7.38 12.15
CA ASP A 169 -19.83 6.11 12.86
C ASP A 169 -20.45 6.24 14.26
N CYS A 170 -20.00 7.23 15.05
CA CYS A 170 -20.48 7.44 16.42
C CYS A 170 -21.28 8.74 16.63
N SER A 171 -21.49 9.53 15.57
CA SER A 171 -22.21 10.82 15.61
C SER A 171 -21.62 11.85 16.57
N LEU A 172 -20.34 11.70 16.96
CA LEU A 172 -19.65 12.72 17.74
C LEU A 172 -19.33 13.93 16.87
N ASP A 173 -19.77 15.11 17.31
CA ASP A 173 -19.29 16.39 16.78
C ASP A 173 -17.92 16.71 17.36
N ILE A 174 -16.97 17.01 16.48
CA ILE A 174 -15.56 17.21 16.79
C ILE A 174 -15.17 18.58 16.23
N CYS A 175 -14.53 19.42 17.05
CA CYS A 175 -13.87 20.61 16.53
C CYS A 175 -12.60 20.16 15.79
N ALA A 176 -12.60 20.27 14.46
CA ALA A 176 -11.52 19.79 13.63
C ALA A 176 -10.22 20.58 13.82
N SER A 177 -10.29 21.78 14.39
CA SER A 177 -9.12 22.64 14.63
C SER A 177 -8.35 22.22 15.89
N CYS A 178 -9.03 22.02 17.03
CA CYS A 178 -8.41 21.64 18.29
C CYS A 178 -8.52 20.14 18.59
N THR A 179 -9.24 19.38 17.76
CA THR A 179 -9.35 17.90 17.78
C THR A 179 -10.07 17.31 19.00
N VAL A 180 -10.84 18.12 19.71
CA VAL A 180 -11.65 17.73 20.88
C VAL A 180 -13.14 17.67 20.51
N PRO A 181 -14.02 17.11 21.37
CA PRO A 181 -15.46 17.24 21.20
C PRO A 181 -15.88 18.70 20.97
N ALA A 182 -16.83 18.93 20.07
CA ALA A 182 -17.25 20.26 19.70
C ALA A 182 -17.68 21.07 20.93
N HIS A 183 -17.18 22.30 21.02
CA HIS A 183 -17.43 23.23 22.12
C HIS A 183 -18.21 24.43 21.58
N ILE A 184 -19.49 24.53 21.98
CA ILE A 184 -20.37 25.61 21.53
C ILE A 184 -20.20 26.81 22.46
N GLY A 185 -20.02 27.99 21.87
CA GLY A 185 -19.97 29.26 22.62
C GLY A 185 -18.63 29.57 23.28
N LEU A 186 -17.61 28.73 23.06
CA LEU A 186 -16.22 28.99 23.42
C LEU A 186 -15.39 28.93 22.14
N ASP A 187 -14.43 29.84 21.98
CA ASP A 187 -13.41 29.67 20.95
C ASP A 187 -12.42 28.54 21.34
N CYS A 188 -11.54 28.17 20.42
CA CYS A 188 -10.59 27.08 20.65
C CYS A 188 -9.57 27.40 21.76
N GLY A 189 -9.26 28.68 22.00
CA GLY A 189 -8.33 29.11 23.03
C GLY A 189 -8.96 29.14 24.42
N GLU A 190 -10.24 29.46 24.52
CA GLU A 190 -10.99 29.46 25.79
C GLU A 190 -11.28 28.04 26.31
N TYR A 191 -11.33 27.05 25.42
CA TYR A 191 -11.58 25.65 25.78
C TYR A 191 -10.32 24.90 26.25
N GLN A 192 -9.12 25.38 25.88
CA GLN A 192 -7.83 24.76 26.19
C GLN A 192 -7.31 25.15 27.58
#